data_AF-A0A6I3B615-F1
#
_entry.id   AF-A0A6I3B615-F1
#
_cell.length_a   1.000
_cell.length_b   1.000
_cell.length_c   1.000
_cell.angle_alpha   90.00
_cell.angle_beta   90.00
_cell.angle_gamma   90.00
#
_symmetry.space_group_name_H-M   'P 1'
#
loop_
_entity.id
_entity.type
_entity.pdbx_description
1 polymer ?
#
loop_
_entity_poly.entity_id
_entity_poly.type
_entity_poly.pdbx_seq_one_letter_code
_entity_poly.pdbx_strand_id
1 'polypeptide(L)'
;MPTPFPAESFADVIAANQEFAADFAFAGQPARAQRGLAIVTCMDSRISPLAVVGMEAGDAKILRNAGARVTEDVLRTLVLASYLLGVDRILVMPHTDCRMAQAQEPEIHATIAEQFGVDTRSLEFRTVTDQRAALITDVTRIRSFPLIPDTVAVAGAIYDVHTGTLELVDC
;
A
#
# COMPACT_ATOMS: atom_id res chain seq x y z
N MET A 1 -22.31 21.94 -11.48
CA MET A 1 -21.74 22.61 -10.29
C MET A 1 -21.24 21.52 -9.36
N PRO A 2 -20.06 21.67 -8.72
CA PRO A 2 -19.59 20.69 -7.75
C PRO A 2 -20.55 20.61 -6.57
N THR A 3 -20.79 19.40 -6.07
CA THR A 3 -21.54 19.16 -4.83
C THR A 3 -20.75 19.73 -3.64
N PRO A 4 -21.39 20.37 -2.65
CA PRO A 4 -20.70 20.86 -1.46
C PRO A 4 -20.07 19.72 -0.66
N PHE A 5 -19.00 20.02 0.08
CA PHE A 5 -18.38 19.07 1.00
C PHE A 5 -19.36 18.72 2.14
N PRO A 6 -19.60 17.42 2.43
CA PRO A 6 -20.56 16.99 3.45
C PRO A 6 -19.97 17.12 4.86
N ALA A 7 -19.82 18.37 5.34
CA ALA A 7 -19.10 18.69 6.57
C ALA A 7 -19.62 17.94 7.81
N GLU A 8 -20.93 17.70 7.91
CA GLU A 8 -21.52 16.98 9.04
C GLU A 8 -21.07 15.51 9.11
N SER A 9 -20.94 14.83 7.97
CA SER A 9 -20.51 13.42 7.91
C SER A 9 -19.02 13.22 8.19
N PHE A 10 -18.23 14.30 8.18
CA PHE A 10 -16.76 14.27 8.38
C PHE A 10 -16.33 15.15 9.58
N ALA A 11 -17.27 15.52 10.45
CA ALA A 11 -17.02 16.47 11.53
C ALA A 11 -15.92 15.98 12.50
N ASP A 12 -15.91 14.67 12.80
CA ASP A 12 -14.90 14.01 13.64
C ASP A 12 -13.49 14.08 13.01
N VAL A 13 -13.37 13.78 11.72
CA VAL A 13 -12.10 13.83 10.99
C VAL A 13 -11.56 15.26 10.90
N ILE A 14 -12.44 16.24 10.69
CA ILE A 14 -12.04 17.66 10.64
C ILE A 14 -11.55 18.14 12.02
N ALA A 15 -12.25 17.77 13.09
CA ALA A 15 -11.85 18.11 14.45
C ALA A 15 -10.48 17.49 14.80
N ALA A 16 -10.28 16.20 14.51
CA ALA A 16 -9.00 15.53 14.72
C ALA A 16 -7.86 16.18 13.91
N ASN A 17 -8.13 16.66 12.69
CA ASN A 17 -7.14 17.39 11.90
C ASN A 17 -6.79 18.77 12.50
N GLN A 18 -7.75 19.46 13.13
CA GLN A 18 -7.46 20.73 13.81
C GLN A 18 -6.50 20.52 14.98
N GLU A 19 -6.65 19.43 15.72
CA GLU A 19 -5.71 19.01 16.77
C GLU A 19 -4.34 18.67 16.18
N PHE A 20 -4.28 17.87 15.11
CA PHE A 20 -3.04 17.56 14.39
C PHE A 20 -2.32 18.84 13.89
N ALA A 21 -3.07 19.80 13.37
CA ALA A 21 -2.53 21.04 12.82
C ALA A 21 -1.94 21.96 13.91
N ALA A 22 -2.43 21.88 15.15
CA ALA A 22 -1.92 22.70 16.26
C ALA A 22 -0.45 22.40 16.58
N ASP A 23 -0.04 21.14 16.44
CA ASP A 23 1.32 20.66 16.71
C ASP A 23 2.10 20.29 15.43
N PHE A 24 1.69 20.81 14.27
CA PHE A 24 2.27 20.43 12.99
C PHE A 24 3.74 20.86 12.85
N ALA A 25 4.64 19.87 12.86
CA ALA A 25 6.09 20.09 12.84
C ALA A 25 6.78 19.83 11.49
N PHE A 26 6.03 19.42 10.45
CA PHE A 26 6.61 18.98 9.16
C PHE A 26 6.68 20.09 8.10
N ALA A 27 6.52 21.35 8.50
CA ALA A 27 6.55 22.50 7.58
C ALA A 27 7.91 22.62 6.88
N GLY A 28 7.88 22.75 5.54
CA GLY A 28 9.09 22.93 4.73
C GLY A 28 9.90 21.66 4.46
N GLN A 29 9.44 20.49 4.91
CA GLN A 29 10.11 19.24 4.57
C GLN A 29 10.07 18.98 3.05
N PRO A 30 11.18 18.53 2.45
CA PRO A 30 11.22 18.24 1.03
C PRO A 30 10.33 17.04 0.71
N ALA A 31 9.67 17.06 -0.46
CA ALA A 31 8.81 15.97 -0.92
C ALA A 31 9.60 14.73 -1.42
N ARG A 32 10.72 14.37 -0.78
CA ARG A 32 11.58 13.21 -1.10
C ARG A 32 11.50 12.16 0.00
N ALA A 33 11.88 10.91 -0.29
CA ALA A 33 12.05 9.87 0.72
C ALA A 33 13.41 10.07 1.40
N GLN A 34 13.43 10.64 2.61
CA GLN A 34 14.70 10.95 3.30
C GLN A 34 15.54 9.71 3.61
N ARG A 35 14.91 8.53 3.73
CA ARG A 35 15.58 7.24 3.99
C ARG A 35 15.62 6.30 2.79
N GLY A 36 15.38 6.82 1.59
CA GLY A 36 15.50 6.06 0.34
C GLY A 36 14.44 5.00 0.10
N LEU A 37 13.43 4.87 0.97
CA LEU A 37 12.51 3.73 0.96
C LEU A 37 11.18 4.05 0.26
N ALA A 38 10.70 3.12 -0.55
CA ALA A 38 9.28 2.97 -0.87
C ALA A 38 8.73 1.68 -0.24
N ILE A 39 7.54 1.76 0.34
CA ILE A 39 6.80 0.62 0.90
C ILE A 39 5.55 0.41 0.03
N VAL A 40 5.41 -0.79 -0.54
CA VAL A 40 4.18 -1.25 -1.20
C VAL A 40 3.47 -2.19 -0.25
N THR A 41 2.32 -1.81 0.30
CA THR A 41 1.61 -2.62 1.31
C THR A 41 0.10 -2.63 1.10
N CYS A 42 -0.62 -3.39 1.93
CA CYS A 42 -2.07 -3.47 1.85
C CYS A 42 -2.72 -2.20 2.42
N MET A 43 -3.94 -1.90 1.98
CA MET A 43 -4.80 -0.86 2.57
C MET A 43 -5.36 -1.20 3.98
N ASP A 44 -5.00 -2.36 4.54
CA ASP A 44 -5.48 -2.86 5.83
C ASP A 44 -5.31 -1.85 6.98
N SER A 45 -6.39 -1.59 7.72
CA SER A 45 -6.43 -0.58 8.77
C SER A 45 -5.55 -0.90 9.99
N ARG A 46 -5.09 -2.16 10.13
CA ARG A 46 -4.18 -2.59 11.21
C ARG A 46 -2.71 -2.24 10.94
N ILE A 47 -2.40 -1.75 9.73
CA ILE A 47 -1.02 -1.45 9.33
C ILE A 47 -0.78 0.05 9.38
N SER A 48 0.16 0.46 10.24
CA SER A 48 0.82 1.77 10.20
C SER A 48 2.20 1.61 9.54
N PRO A 49 2.34 1.84 8.21
CA PRO A 49 3.51 1.37 7.46
C PRO A 49 4.83 1.97 7.94
N LEU A 50 4.82 3.24 8.35
CA LEU A 50 6.01 3.91 8.88
C LEU A 50 6.39 3.36 10.26
N ALA A 51 5.42 3.17 11.15
CA ALA A 51 5.67 2.65 12.49
C ALA A 51 6.24 1.22 12.45
N VAL A 52 5.76 0.38 11.53
CA VAL A 52 6.27 -1.00 11.33
C VAL A 52 7.77 -1.03 11.07
N VAL A 53 8.32 -0.01 10.40
CA VAL A 53 9.75 0.07 10.06
C VAL A 53 10.51 1.14 10.86
N GLY A 54 9.92 1.65 11.95
CA GLY A 54 10.54 2.66 12.81
C GLY A 54 10.84 3.99 12.10
N MET A 55 9.96 4.41 11.20
CA MET A 55 10.07 5.63 10.40
C MET A 55 9.00 6.66 10.76
N GLU A 56 9.21 7.88 10.31
CA GLU A 56 8.31 9.01 10.52
C GLU A 56 7.86 9.65 9.18
N ALA A 57 6.96 10.62 9.25
CA ALA A 57 6.51 11.34 8.06
C ALA A 57 7.70 12.01 7.36
N GLY A 58 7.82 11.80 6.04
CA GLY A 58 8.93 12.28 5.22
C GLY A 58 10.04 11.25 4.95
N ASP A 59 10.12 10.16 5.73
CA ASP A 59 11.20 9.17 5.56
C ASP A 59 11.05 8.28 4.32
N ALA A 60 9.81 7.90 3.98
CA ALA A 60 9.52 6.92 2.94
C ALA A 60 8.34 7.32 2.05
N LYS A 61 8.26 6.70 0.85
CA LYS A 61 7.04 6.69 0.03
C LYS A 61 6.19 5.50 0.40
N ILE A 62 4.87 5.68 0.48
CA ILE A 62 3.93 4.64 0.88
C ILE A 62 2.89 4.48 -0.22
N LEU A 63 2.84 3.28 -0.80
CA LEU A 63 1.88 2.90 -1.82
C LEU A 63 1.00 1.80 -1.22
N ARG A 64 -0.33 1.99 -1.29
CA ARG A 64 -1.29 1.06 -0.70
C ARG A 64 -2.38 0.69 -1.68
N ASN A 65 -2.70 -0.59 -1.77
CA ASN A 65 -3.88 -1.09 -2.46
C ASN A 65 -4.36 -2.39 -1.78
N ALA A 66 -5.43 -2.99 -2.28
CA ALA A 66 -5.93 -4.26 -1.77
C ALA A 66 -4.87 -5.37 -2.02
N GLY A 67 -4.32 -5.94 -0.94
CA GLY A 67 -3.39 -7.07 -1.01
C GLY A 67 -1.93 -6.74 -1.33
N ALA A 68 -1.52 -5.47 -1.35
CA ALA A 68 -0.15 -5.04 -1.67
C ALA A 68 0.32 -5.44 -3.10
N ARG A 69 -0.61 -5.49 -4.06
CA ARG A 69 -0.34 -5.99 -5.41
C ARG A 69 0.45 -5.00 -6.26
N VAL A 70 1.38 -5.48 -7.07
CA VAL A 70 2.16 -4.63 -7.99
C VAL A 70 1.38 -4.45 -9.29
N THR A 71 0.46 -3.49 -9.28
CA THR A 71 -0.33 -3.07 -10.44
C THR A 71 0.43 -2.08 -11.33
N GLU A 72 -0.15 -1.72 -12.48
CA GLU A 72 0.40 -0.66 -13.33
C GLU A 72 0.51 0.69 -12.61
N ASP A 73 -0.43 0.99 -11.71
CA ASP A 73 -0.37 2.17 -10.85
C ASP A 73 0.88 2.14 -9.95
N VAL A 74 1.12 1.01 -9.29
CA VAL A 74 2.29 0.83 -8.43
C VAL A 74 3.57 0.97 -9.25
N LEU A 75 3.67 0.31 -10.40
CA LEU A 75 4.85 0.39 -11.26
C LEU A 75 5.13 1.83 -11.73
N ARG A 76 4.13 2.53 -12.30
CA ARG A 76 4.33 3.93 -12.74
C ARG A 76 4.75 4.84 -11.58
N THR A 77 4.22 4.59 -10.38
CA THR A 77 4.52 5.39 -9.19
C THR A 77 5.93 5.10 -8.67
N LEU A 78 6.36 3.83 -8.70
CA LEU A 78 7.73 3.45 -8.35
C LEU A 78 8.76 4.05 -9.32
N VAL A 79 8.48 4.11 -10.63
CA VAL A 79 9.34 4.83 -11.59
C VAL A 79 9.54 6.28 -11.17
N LEU A 80 8.46 7.02 -10.91
CA LEU A 80 8.55 8.41 -10.45
C LEU A 80 9.31 8.52 -9.13
N ALA A 81 9.05 7.61 -8.19
CA ALA A 81 9.69 7.61 -6.90
C ALA A 81 11.22 7.41 -7.00
N SER A 82 11.65 6.48 -7.84
CA SER A 82 13.05 6.15 -8.07
C SER A 82 13.82 7.28 -8.74
N TYR A 83 13.26 7.91 -9.77
CA TYR A 83 13.97 8.95 -10.52
C TYR A 83 13.89 10.35 -9.87
N LEU A 84 12.74 10.70 -9.28
CA LEU A 84 12.45 12.08 -8.90
C LEU A 84 12.35 12.29 -7.39
N LEU A 85 12.02 11.24 -6.62
CA LEU A 85 11.65 11.38 -5.21
C LEU A 85 12.65 10.72 -4.25
N GLY A 86 13.80 10.29 -4.76
CA GLY A 86 14.92 9.80 -3.95
C GLY A 86 14.71 8.41 -3.36
N VAL A 87 13.97 7.54 -4.04
CA VAL A 87 13.86 6.12 -3.64
C VAL A 87 14.99 5.32 -4.27
N ASP A 88 15.75 4.59 -3.45
CA ASP A 88 16.81 3.67 -3.86
C ASP A 88 16.55 2.22 -3.40
N ARG A 89 15.48 1.99 -2.63
CA ARG A 89 15.04 0.66 -2.23
C ARG A 89 13.54 0.55 -2.04
N ILE A 90 13.00 -0.62 -2.34
CA ILE A 90 11.58 -0.92 -2.34
C ILE A 90 11.33 -2.15 -1.48
N LEU A 91 10.37 -2.04 -0.55
CA LEU A 91 9.87 -3.15 0.25
C LEU A 91 8.43 -3.47 -0.16
N VAL A 92 8.18 -4.67 -0.68
CA VAL A 92 6.83 -5.21 -0.91
C VAL A 92 6.41 -5.96 0.36
N MET A 93 5.35 -5.48 0.99
CA MET A 93 4.94 -5.86 2.34
C MET A 93 3.45 -6.21 2.41
N PRO A 94 3.02 -7.37 1.88
CA PRO A 94 1.72 -7.95 2.20
C PRO A 94 1.67 -8.36 3.69
N HIS A 95 0.52 -8.87 4.15
CA HIS A 95 0.35 -9.21 5.56
C HIS A 95 -0.50 -10.47 5.77
N THR A 96 -0.34 -11.11 6.92
CA THR A 96 -1.19 -12.23 7.37
C THR A 96 -2.63 -11.78 7.59
N ASP A 97 -3.59 -12.72 7.50
CA ASP A 97 -5.02 -12.45 7.69
C ASP A 97 -5.56 -11.32 6.77
N CYS A 98 -5.08 -11.28 5.54
CA CYS A 98 -5.56 -10.34 4.52
C CYS A 98 -6.91 -10.80 3.98
N ARG A 99 -7.90 -9.90 3.96
CA ARG A 99 -9.21 -10.20 3.37
C ARG A 99 -9.12 -10.64 1.90
N MET A 100 -8.14 -10.11 1.16
CA MET A 100 -7.90 -10.50 -0.24
C MET A 100 -7.28 -11.88 -0.40
N ALA A 101 -6.86 -12.51 0.71
CA ALA A 101 -6.34 -13.87 0.75
C ALA A 101 -7.31 -14.91 1.32
N GLN A 102 -8.52 -14.48 1.72
CA GLN A 102 -9.50 -15.35 2.37
C GLN A 102 -10.53 -15.95 1.40
N ALA A 103 -10.65 -15.46 0.17
CA ALA A 103 -11.65 -15.91 -0.80
C ALA A 103 -11.12 -15.79 -2.22
N GLN A 104 -11.64 -16.64 -3.12
CA GLN A 104 -11.38 -16.50 -4.55
C GLN A 104 -12.22 -15.36 -5.14
N GLU A 105 -11.72 -14.76 -6.20
CA GLU A 105 -12.39 -13.63 -6.86
C GLU A 105 -13.86 -13.88 -7.24
N PRO A 106 -14.23 -15.04 -7.82
CA PRO A 106 -15.63 -15.34 -8.12
C PRO A 106 -16.53 -15.34 -6.87
N GLU A 107 -16.00 -15.77 -5.72
CA GLU A 107 -16.71 -15.80 -4.44
C GLU A 107 -16.94 -14.39 -3.91
N ILE A 108 -15.97 -13.48 -4.09
CA ILE A 108 -16.12 -12.07 -3.72
C ILE A 108 -17.21 -11.41 -4.58
N HIS A 109 -17.19 -11.61 -5.89
CA HIS A 109 -18.23 -11.09 -6.79
C HIS A 109 -19.62 -11.62 -6.42
N ALA A 110 -19.73 -12.94 -6.20
CA ALA A 110 -20.99 -13.57 -5.79
C ALA A 110 -21.50 -12.99 -4.45
N THR A 111 -20.61 -12.85 -3.46
CA THR A 111 -20.96 -12.26 -2.16
C THR A 111 -21.51 -10.85 -2.30
N ILE A 112 -20.89 -10.01 -3.14
CA ILE A 112 -21.36 -8.63 -3.35
C ILE A 112 -22.72 -8.61 -4.06
N ALA A 113 -22.90 -9.48 -5.07
CA ALA A 113 -24.16 -9.59 -5.79
C ALA A 113 -25.30 -10.08 -4.88
N GLU A 114 -25.05 -11.09 -4.04
CA GLU A 114 -26.05 -11.67 -3.14
C GLU A 114 -26.43 -10.73 -1.99
N GLN A 115 -25.47 -10.05 -1.38
CA GLN A 115 -25.73 -9.21 -0.20
C GLN A 115 -26.20 -7.80 -0.55
N PHE A 116 -25.74 -7.25 -1.67
CA PHE A 116 -25.97 -5.85 -2.02
C PHE A 116 -26.65 -5.65 -3.38
N GLY A 117 -26.89 -6.71 -4.15
CA GLY A 117 -27.55 -6.63 -5.45
C GLY A 117 -26.71 -5.98 -6.55
N VAL A 118 -25.38 -5.91 -6.38
CA VAL A 118 -24.47 -5.24 -7.31
C VAL A 118 -23.59 -6.25 -8.04
N ASP A 119 -23.63 -6.23 -9.38
CA ASP A 119 -22.71 -7.03 -10.20
C ASP A 119 -21.37 -6.31 -10.38
N THR A 120 -20.30 -6.91 -9.86
CA THR A 120 -18.95 -6.34 -9.88
C THR A 120 -18.00 -7.06 -10.83
N ARG A 121 -18.47 -8.02 -11.64
CA ARG A 121 -17.61 -8.90 -12.48
C ARG A 121 -16.85 -8.16 -13.59
N SER A 122 -17.13 -6.89 -13.83
CA SER A 122 -16.35 -6.02 -14.73
C SER A 122 -15.06 -5.48 -14.08
N LEU A 123 -14.86 -5.70 -12.78
CA LEU A 123 -13.70 -5.28 -12.01
C LEU A 123 -12.84 -6.48 -11.64
N GLU A 124 -11.51 -6.34 -11.78
CA GLU A 124 -10.54 -7.32 -11.28
C GLU A 124 -10.16 -6.95 -9.83
N PHE A 125 -10.33 -7.86 -8.88
CA PHE A 125 -9.97 -7.64 -7.47
C PHE A 125 -8.58 -8.18 -7.09
N ARG A 126 -7.97 -9.03 -7.92
CA ARG A 126 -6.62 -9.58 -7.75
C ARG A 126 -6.43 -10.33 -6.43
N THR A 127 -7.40 -11.17 -6.09
CA THR A 127 -7.34 -12.05 -4.90
C THR A 127 -6.09 -12.95 -4.90
N VAL A 128 -5.66 -13.37 -3.71
CA VAL A 128 -4.37 -14.05 -3.49
C VAL A 128 -4.56 -15.27 -2.60
N THR A 129 -4.70 -16.46 -3.17
CA THR A 129 -4.82 -17.69 -2.39
C THR A 129 -3.49 -18.19 -1.81
N ASP A 130 -2.36 -17.79 -2.42
CA ASP A 130 -1.00 -18.06 -1.91
C ASP A 130 -0.23 -16.74 -1.83
N GLN A 131 -0.11 -16.22 -0.61
CA GLN A 131 0.53 -14.93 -0.37
C GLN A 131 2.03 -14.94 -0.62
N ARG A 132 2.73 -16.06 -0.37
CA ARG A 132 4.17 -16.16 -0.62
C ARG A 132 4.43 -16.19 -2.13
N ALA A 133 3.69 -17.01 -2.87
CA ALA A 133 3.81 -17.05 -4.33
C ALA A 133 3.47 -15.70 -5.00
N ALA A 134 2.43 -15.02 -4.50
CA ALA A 134 2.08 -13.68 -5.00
C ALA A 134 3.16 -12.64 -4.67
N LEU A 135 3.74 -12.67 -3.47
CA LEU A 135 4.85 -11.79 -3.10
C LEU A 135 6.05 -11.98 -4.02
N ILE A 136 6.45 -13.23 -4.29
CA ILE A 136 7.55 -13.55 -5.21
C ILE A 136 7.23 -13.00 -6.61
N THR A 137 6.00 -13.19 -7.09
CA THR A 137 5.56 -12.67 -8.39
C THR A 137 5.62 -11.14 -8.44
N ASP A 138 5.13 -10.47 -7.40
CA ASP A 138 5.08 -9.01 -7.29
C ASP A 138 6.50 -8.41 -7.21
N VAL A 139 7.40 -8.99 -6.42
CA VAL A 139 8.82 -8.59 -6.35
C VAL A 139 9.52 -8.82 -7.69
N THR A 140 9.32 -9.98 -8.31
CA THR A 140 9.88 -10.30 -9.63
C THR A 140 9.42 -9.29 -10.68
N ARG A 141 8.14 -8.91 -10.65
CA ARG A 141 7.57 -7.91 -11.56
C ARG A 141 8.32 -6.58 -11.46
N ILE A 142 8.57 -6.07 -10.26
CA ILE A 142 9.34 -4.82 -10.07
C ILE A 142 10.76 -4.97 -10.60
N ARG A 143 11.47 -6.05 -10.23
CA ARG A 143 12.87 -6.28 -10.63
C ARG A 143 13.05 -6.45 -12.14
N SER A 144 12.05 -7.04 -12.80
CA SER A 144 12.04 -7.23 -14.26
C SER A 144 11.53 -6.00 -15.03
N PHE A 145 11.01 -4.98 -14.34
CA PHE A 145 10.37 -3.85 -15.00
C PHE A 145 11.43 -2.91 -15.61
N PRO A 146 11.52 -2.75 -16.94
CA PRO A 146 12.65 -2.07 -17.59
C PRO A 146 12.82 -0.58 -17.23
N LEU A 147 11.81 0.02 -16.60
CA LEU A 147 11.82 1.43 -16.21
C LEU A 147 12.18 1.63 -14.73
N ILE A 148 12.42 0.58 -13.95
CA ILE A 148 13.04 0.71 -12.63
C ILE A 148 14.56 0.66 -12.82
N PRO A 149 15.34 1.61 -12.28
CA PRO A 149 16.79 1.54 -12.36
C PRO A 149 17.35 0.29 -11.67
N ASP A 150 18.35 -0.35 -12.28
CA ASP A 150 19.03 -1.52 -11.70
C ASP A 150 19.71 -1.24 -10.36
N THR A 151 19.94 0.04 -10.03
CA THR A 151 20.49 0.46 -8.73
C THR A 151 19.48 0.39 -7.59
N VAL A 152 18.19 0.18 -7.88
CA VAL A 152 17.13 0.13 -6.86
C VAL A 152 17.02 -1.28 -6.29
N ALA A 153 17.29 -1.44 -5.00
CA ALA A 153 17.14 -2.73 -4.33
C ALA A 153 15.65 -3.05 -4.09
N VAL A 154 15.22 -4.28 -4.36
CA VAL A 154 13.81 -4.70 -4.17
C VAL A 154 13.76 -5.94 -3.28
N ALA A 155 13.01 -5.87 -2.19
CA ALA A 155 12.84 -6.95 -1.21
C ALA A 155 11.36 -7.21 -0.90
N GLY A 156 11.08 -8.43 -0.43
CA GLY A 156 9.76 -8.87 0.03
C GLY A 156 9.77 -9.28 1.49
N ALA A 157 8.72 -8.93 2.24
CA ALA A 157 8.48 -9.44 3.58
C ALA A 157 6.98 -9.57 3.87
N ILE A 158 6.57 -10.52 4.69
CA ILE A 158 5.17 -10.65 5.13
C ILE A 158 5.05 -10.05 6.54
N TYR A 159 4.21 -9.05 6.69
CA TYR A 159 3.88 -8.47 7.99
C TYR A 159 2.86 -9.33 8.74
N ASP A 160 3.19 -9.76 9.95
CA ASP A 160 2.24 -10.47 10.79
C ASP A 160 1.40 -9.48 11.62
N VAL A 161 0.11 -9.36 11.30
CA VAL A 161 -0.82 -8.44 11.98
C VAL A 161 -1.07 -8.80 13.45
N HIS A 162 -0.73 -10.02 13.88
CA HIS A 162 -0.92 -10.46 15.26
C HIS A 162 0.29 -10.17 16.16
N THR A 163 1.49 -10.12 15.58
CA THR A 163 2.75 -9.99 16.34
C THR A 163 3.50 -8.70 16.05
N GLY A 164 3.21 -8.03 14.93
CA GLY A 164 3.91 -6.85 14.47
C GLY A 164 5.26 -7.14 13.79
N THR A 165 5.60 -8.41 13.57
CA THR A 165 6.90 -8.82 13.00
C THR A 165 6.88 -8.86 11.48
N LEU A 166 8.08 -8.80 10.87
CA LEU A 166 8.28 -9.01 9.44
C LEU A 166 8.97 -10.36 9.21
N GLU A 167 8.30 -11.26 8.51
CA GLU A 167 8.91 -12.47 7.96
C GLU A 167 9.58 -12.13 6.63
N LEU A 168 10.90 -12.23 6.56
CA LEU A 168 11.64 -11.99 5.32
C LEU A 168 11.43 -13.15 4.34
N VAL A 169 11.19 -12.83 3.06
CA VAL A 169 10.97 -13.83 2.03
C VAL A 169 11.98 -13.65 0.90
N ASP A 170 12.77 -14.69 0.66
CA ASP A 170 13.63 -14.76 -0.52
C ASP A 170 12.74 -14.87 -1.77
N CYS A 171 12.77 -13.82 -2.57
CA CYS A 171 12.02 -13.66 -3.82
C CYS A 171 13.00 -13.47 -4.98
#